data_AF-A0A5J4S6V0-F1
#
_entry.id   AF-A0A5J4S6V0-F1
#
_cell.length_a   1.000
_cell.length_b   1.000
_cell.length_c   1.000
_cell.angle_alpha   90.00
_cell.angle_beta   90.00
_cell.angle_gamma   90.00
#
_symmetry.space_group_name_H-M   'P 1'
#
loop_
_entity.id
_entity.type
_entity.pdbx_description
1 polymer ?
#
loop_
_entity_poly.entity_id
_entity_poly.type
_entity_poly.pdbx_seq_one_letter_code
_entity_poly.pdbx_strand_id
1 'polypeptide(L)'
;MSKQGKEIQVINAWKIAGQLGLSLNQIHQNEIIHGDLKPENVLLTKDFQVKLVDFGLSRMLKDGKTSTVQYGGTLYYFAPEYIGSQKLEKSDKTENLKDHNSEKDKREQDDQIVKEKEVDQIEKEQDDQIVKKEKIDEK
;
A
#
# COMPACT_ATOMS: atom_id res chain seq x y z
N MET A 1 22.71 14.48 -24.90
CA MET A 1 22.09 14.39 -26.25
C MET A 1 20.64 13.98 -26.04
N SER A 2 19.67 14.87 -26.28
CA SER A 2 18.27 14.44 -26.29
C SER A 2 18.11 13.48 -27.47
N LYS A 3 17.63 12.25 -27.22
CA LYS A 3 17.24 11.37 -28.31
C LYS A 3 16.00 11.99 -28.94
N GLN A 4 16.17 12.65 -30.08
CA GLN A 4 15.04 13.08 -30.91
C GLN A 4 14.24 11.82 -31.24
N GLY A 5 13.02 11.70 -30.70
CA GLY A 5 12.14 10.57 -30.99
C GLY A 5 11.79 10.52 -32.47
N LYS A 6 11.54 9.32 -33.01
CA LYS A 6 11.00 9.17 -34.36
C LYS A 6 9.52 9.54 -34.31
N GLU A 7 9.13 10.53 -35.12
CA GLU A 7 7.72 10.89 -35.27
C GLU A 7 6.93 9.73 -35.89
N ILE A 8 5.79 9.41 -35.30
CA ILE A 8 4.88 8.38 -35.79
C ILE A 8 3.87 9.07 -36.69
N GLN A 9 3.86 8.71 -37.97
CA GLN A 9 2.82 9.18 -38.90
C GLN A 9 1.44 8.76 -38.41
N VAL A 10 0.43 9.62 -38.62
CA VAL A 10 -0.96 9.39 -38.18
C VAL A 10 -1.49 8.01 -38.61
N ILE A 11 -1.16 7.56 -39.82
CA ILE A 11 -1.56 6.23 -40.31
C ILE A 11 -1.00 5.09 -39.45
N ASN A 12 0.23 5.22 -38.96
CA ASN A 12 0.84 4.23 -38.08
C ASN A 12 0.28 4.33 -36.66
N ALA A 13 -0.06 5.52 -36.18
CA ALA A 13 -0.76 5.68 -34.90
C ALA A 13 -2.10 4.93 -34.89
N TRP A 14 -2.90 5.02 -35.96
CA TRP A 14 -4.13 4.26 -36.10
C TRP A 14 -3.90 2.74 -36.15
N LYS A 15 -2.86 2.29 -36.85
CA LYS A 15 -2.47 0.86 -36.86
C LYS A 15 -2.10 0.36 -35.47
N ILE A 16 -1.37 1.16 -34.70
CA ILE A 16 -0.98 0.83 -33.32
C ILE A 16 -2.22 0.75 -32.43
N ALA A 17 -3.09 1.76 -32.48
CA ALA A 17 -4.32 1.79 -31.68
C ALA A 17 -5.24 0.59 -31.97
N GLY A 18 -5.42 0.24 -33.25
CA GLY A 18 -6.22 -0.93 -33.65
C GLY A 18 -5.64 -2.25 -33.13
N GLN A 19 -4.33 -2.46 -33.27
CA GLN A 19 -3.67 -3.66 -32.76
C GLN A 19 -3.68 -3.75 -31.23
N LEU A 20 -3.56 -2.61 -30.55
CA LEU A 20 -3.66 -2.55 -29.09
C LEU A 20 -5.07 -2.94 -28.63
N GLY A 21 -6.11 -2.43 -29.30
CA GLY A 21 -7.49 -2.82 -29.04
C GLY A 21 -7.73 -4.33 -29.26
N LEU A 22 -7.18 -4.91 -30.33
CA LEU A 22 -7.25 -6.36 -30.58
C LEU A 22 -6.54 -7.16 -29.49
N SER A 23 -5.36 -6.71 -29.05
CA SER A 23 -4.58 -7.36 -27.99
C SER A 23 -5.32 -7.35 -26.65
N LEU A 24 -5.92 -6.20 -26.30
CA LEU A 24 -6.74 -6.04 -25.10
C LEU A 24 -8.00 -6.91 -25.17
N ASN A 25 -8.68 -6.94 -26.31
CA ASN A 25 -9.85 -7.81 -26.51
C ASN A 25 -9.49 -9.28 -26.29
N GLN A 26 -8.34 -9.74 -26.81
CA GLN A 26 -7.89 -11.12 -26.65
C GLN A 26 -7.68 -11.48 -25.17
N ILE A 27 -7.01 -10.63 -24.39
CA ILE A 27 -6.78 -10.92 -22.97
C ILE A 27 -8.08 -10.82 -22.15
N HIS A 28 -8.96 -9.87 -22.48
CA HIS A 28 -10.25 -9.73 -21.79
C HIS A 28 -11.20 -10.91 -22.05
N GLN A 29 -11.17 -11.49 -23.26
CA GLN A 29 -11.89 -12.73 -23.58
C GLN A 29 -11.41 -13.94 -22.77
N ASN A 30 -10.19 -13.88 -22.23
CA ASN A 30 -9.62 -14.89 -21.34
C ASN A 30 -9.71 -14.43 -19.86
N GLU A 31 -10.58 -13.46 -19.57
CA GLU A 31 -10.81 -12.93 -18.22
C GLU A 31 -9.57 -12.31 -17.56
N ILE A 32 -8.56 -11.93 -18.35
CA ILE A 32 -7.31 -11.33 -17.87
C ILE A 32 -7.37 -9.81 -18.00
N ILE A 33 -7.24 -9.11 -16.88
CA ILE A 33 -7.01 -7.67 -16.82
C ILE A 33 -5.49 -7.43 -16.82
N HIS A 34 -4.98 -6.57 -17.71
CA HIS A 34 -3.54 -6.25 -17.77
C HIS A 34 -3.03 -5.56 -16.50
N GLY A 35 -3.77 -4.58 -15.99
CA GLY A 35 -3.49 -3.90 -14.71
C GLY A 35 -2.48 -2.74 -14.78
N ASP A 36 -1.61 -2.68 -15.78
CA ASP A 36 -0.64 -1.57 -15.95
C ASP A 36 -0.43 -1.18 -17.42
N LEU A 37 -1.51 -0.83 -18.12
CA LEU A 37 -1.44 -0.44 -19.51
C LEU A 37 -0.85 0.98 -19.64
N LYS A 38 0.30 1.09 -20.30
CA LYS A 38 1.03 2.35 -20.54
C LYS A 38 1.95 2.22 -21.76
N PRO A 39 2.41 3.32 -22.40
CA PRO A 39 3.28 3.28 -23.56
C PRO A 39 4.57 2.46 -23.36
N GLU A 40 5.15 2.49 -22.16
CA GLU A 40 6.35 1.71 -21.82
C GLU A 40 6.13 0.19 -21.93
N ASN A 41 4.88 -0.25 -21.76
CA ASN A 41 4.46 -1.65 -21.83
C ASN A 41 3.90 -2.04 -23.21
N VAL A 42 4.01 -1.16 -24.20
CA VAL A 42 3.59 -1.39 -25.59
C VAL A 42 4.83 -1.34 -26.49
N LEU A 43 5.42 -2.50 -26.76
CA LEU A 43 6.57 -2.61 -27.65
C LEU A 43 6.13 -2.57 -29.11
N LEU A 44 6.97 -1.95 -29.95
CA LEU A 44 6.75 -1.84 -31.38
C LEU A 44 7.88 -2.53 -32.15
N THR A 45 7.52 -3.34 -33.14
CA THR A 45 8.50 -3.81 -34.13
C THR A 45 8.87 -2.70 -35.13
N LYS A 46 9.86 -2.96 -36.00
CA LYS A 46 10.24 -2.04 -37.09
C LYS A 46 9.05 -1.68 -38.00
N ASP A 47 8.10 -2.60 -38.14
CA ASP A 47 6.90 -2.47 -38.97
C ASP A 47 5.65 -2.03 -38.18
N PHE A 48 5.84 -1.40 -37.02
CA PHE A 48 4.77 -0.93 -36.14
C PHE A 48 3.79 -2.03 -35.69
N GLN A 49 4.27 -3.26 -35.52
CA GLN A 49 3.47 -4.32 -34.90
C GLN A 49 3.52 -4.18 -33.37
N VAL A 50 2.36 -4.25 -32.73
CA VAL A 50 2.22 -4.13 -31.26
C VAL A 50 2.54 -5.45 -30.57
N LYS A 51 3.32 -5.37 -29.49
CA LYS A 51 3.50 -6.45 -28.52
C LYS A 51 3.25 -5.88 -27.13
N LEU A 52 2.17 -6.32 -26.49
CA LEU A 52 1.87 -6.01 -25.10
C LEU A 52 2.81 -6.82 -24.19
N VAL A 53 3.43 -6.15 -23.22
CA VAL A 53 4.38 -6.76 -22.27
C VAL A 53 4.08 -6.34 -20.84
N ASP A 54 4.78 -6.95 -19.89
CA ASP A 54 4.70 -6.67 -18.45
C ASP A 54 3.32 -6.98 -17.82
N PHE A 55 3.06 -8.27 -17.69
CA PHE A 55 1.88 -8.82 -17.01
C PHE A 55 2.09 -8.94 -15.48
N GLY A 56 3.09 -8.27 -14.90
CA GLY A 56 3.41 -8.38 -13.46
C GLY A 56 2.29 -7.91 -12.54
N LEU A 57 1.40 -7.06 -13.04
CA LEU A 57 0.22 -6.57 -12.34
C LEU A 57 -1.10 -7.15 -12.89
N SER A 58 -1.01 -8.14 -13.78
CA SER A 58 -2.18 -8.75 -14.39
C SER A 58 -2.96 -9.63 -13.44
N ARG A 59 -4.27 -9.75 -13.69
CA ARG A 59 -5.21 -10.39 -12.78
C ARG A 59 -6.27 -11.13 -13.58
N MET A 60 -6.59 -12.35 -13.18
CA MET A 60 -7.78 -13.03 -13.68
C MET A 60 -9.00 -12.60 -12.88
N LEU A 61 -10.10 -12.30 -13.57
CA LEU A 61 -11.40 -12.25 -12.93
C LEU A 61 -11.74 -13.66 -12.42
N LYS A 62 -12.38 -13.73 -11.26
CA LYS A 62 -12.92 -15.00 -10.76
C LYS A 62 -14.27 -15.23 -11.41
N ASP A 63 -14.62 -16.49 -11.67
CA ASP A 63 -15.88 -16.90 -12.29
C ASP A 63 -17.08 -16.09 -11.77
N GLY A 64 -17.77 -15.43 -12.69
CA GLY A 64 -18.97 -14.63 -12.41
C GLY A 64 -18.72 -13.25 -11.79
N LYS A 65 -17.46 -12.85 -11.56
CA LYS A 65 -17.14 -11.48 -11.12
C LYS A 65 -16.87 -10.56 -12.31
N THR A 66 -17.45 -9.37 -12.26
CA THR A 66 -17.24 -8.30 -13.26
C THR A 66 -16.16 -7.30 -12.84
N SER A 67 -15.62 -7.43 -11.62
CA SER A 67 -14.61 -6.51 -11.07
C SER A 67 -13.68 -7.19 -10.06
N THR A 68 -12.53 -6.55 -9.81
CA THR A 68 -11.55 -6.96 -8.80
C THR A 68 -11.07 -5.74 -8.01
N VAL A 69 -10.84 -5.92 -6.70
CA VAL A 69 -10.45 -4.85 -5.75
C VAL A 69 -8.94 -4.69 -5.61
N GLN A 70 -8.14 -5.42 -6.38
CA GLN A 70 -6.70 -5.37 -6.23
C GLN A 70 -6.13 -4.14 -6.95
N TYR A 71 -5.49 -3.25 -6.17
CA TYR A 71 -4.88 -2.01 -6.67
C TYR A 71 -3.45 -2.22 -7.17
N GLY A 72 -3.05 -1.41 -8.15
CA GLY A 72 -1.69 -1.40 -8.72
C GLY A 72 -1.67 -0.72 -10.08
N GLY A 73 -0.47 -0.33 -10.52
CA GLY A 73 -0.23 0.28 -11.82
C GLY A 73 0.25 1.72 -11.75
N THR A 74 0.30 2.38 -12.89
CA THR A 74 0.91 3.71 -13.05
C THR A 74 -0.15 4.81 -12.95
N LEU A 75 -0.03 5.68 -11.94
CA LEU A 75 -1.05 6.69 -11.53
C LEU A 75 -1.67 7.49 -12.69
N TYR A 76 -0.87 7.94 -13.66
CA TYR A 76 -1.33 8.76 -14.78
C TYR A 76 -2.25 8.01 -15.76
N TYR A 77 -2.27 6.68 -15.69
CA TYR A 77 -3.07 5.80 -16.56
C TYR A 77 -4.24 5.16 -15.80
N PHE A 78 -4.50 5.57 -14.56
CA PHE A 78 -5.66 5.07 -13.81
C PHE A 78 -6.97 5.61 -14.37
N ALA A 79 -7.93 4.71 -14.52
CA ALA A 79 -9.31 5.07 -14.79
C ALA A 79 -9.91 5.77 -13.55
N PRO A 80 -10.85 6.72 -13.72
CA PRO A 80 -11.39 7.53 -12.62
C PRO A 80 -12.03 6.68 -11.51
N GLU A 81 -12.70 5.60 -11.85
CA GLU A 81 -13.25 4.61 -10.91
C GLU A 81 -12.17 3.99 -10.03
N TYR A 82 -10.96 3.78 -10.56
CA TYR A 82 -9.82 3.19 -9.85
C TYR A 82 -9.24 4.15 -8.79
N ILE A 83 -9.36 5.46 -9.04
CA ILE A 83 -8.95 6.51 -8.11
C ILE A 83 -10.01 6.70 -7.01
N GLY A 84 -11.30 6.61 -7.37
CA GLY A 84 -12.42 6.71 -6.45
C GLY A 84 -12.45 5.58 -5.40
N SER A 85 -12.19 4.34 -5.83
CA SER A 85 -12.21 3.17 -4.95
C SER A 85 -11.08 3.14 -3.92
N GLN A 86 -9.91 3.73 -4.19
CA GLN A 86 -8.84 3.87 -3.20
C GLN A 86 -9.23 4.77 -2.01
N LYS A 87 -10.13 5.73 -2.23
CA LYS A 87 -10.60 6.64 -1.16
C LYS A 87 -11.58 5.92 -0.23
N LEU A 88 -12.41 5.03 -0.79
CA LEU A 88 -13.39 4.24 -0.04
C LEU A 88 -12.72 3.22 0.90
N GLU A 89 -11.64 2.56 0.49
CA GLU A 89 -10.93 1.64 1.40
C GLU A 89 -10.18 2.36 2.54
N LYS A 90 -9.72 3.59 2.32
CA LYS A 90 -9.12 4.40 3.39
C LYS A 90 -10.17 4.89 4.37
N SER A 91 -11.39 5.22 3.91
CA SER A 91 -12.50 5.60 4.80
C SER A 91 -13.07 4.40 5.57
N ASP A 92 -13.18 3.22 4.95
CA ASP A 92 -13.71 2.02 5.59
C ASP A 92 -12.76 1.44 6.65
N LYS A 93 -11.44 1.66 6.47
CA LYS A 93 -10.45 1.35 7.52
C LYS A 93 -10.47 2.36 8.68
N THR A 94 -10.90 3.60 8.47
CA THR A 94 -11.03 4.59 9.56
C THR A 94 -12.34 4.51 10.34
N GLU A 95 -13.40 3.89 9.80
CA GLU A 95 -14.65 3.69 10.54
C GLU A 95 -14.67 2.37 11.35
N ASN A 96 -13.92 1.33 10.94
CA ASN A 96 -13.78 0.10 11.73
C ASN A 96 -12.67 0.14 12.81
N LEU A 97 -12.00 1.28 13.01
CA LEU A 97 -11.01 1.47 14.09
C LEU A 97 -11.56 2.23 15.31
N LYS A 98 -12.86 2.60 15.34
CA LYS A 98 -13.44 3.33 16.48
C LYS A 98 -14.18 2.47 17.51
N ASP A 99 -14.46 1.20 17.22
CA ASP A 99 -15.32 0.39 18.11
C ASP A 99 -14.61 -0.72 18.88
N HIS A 100 -13.28 -0.87 18.78
CA HIS A 100 -12.53 -1.93 19.51
C HIS A 100 -11.28 -1.45 20.27
N ASN A 101 -11.31 -0.22 20.79
CA ASN A 101 -10.29 0.28 21.74
C ASN A 101 -10.90 0.66 23.12
N SER A 102 -11.78 -0.18 23.67
CA SER A 102 -12.28 -0.01 25.05
C SER A 102 -11.72 -1.01 26.08
N GLU A 103 -10.86 -1.96 25.70
CA GLU A 103 -10.32 -2.94 26.65
C GLU A 103 -8.79 -3.15 26.64
N LYS A 104 -8.05 -2.65 25.65
CA LYS A 104 -6.57 -2.76 25.62
C LYS A 104 -5.84 -1.60 26.29
N ASP A 105 -6.41 -0.40 26.31
CA ASP A 105 -5.75 0.79 26.90
C ASP A 105 -5.81 0.86 28.44
N LYS A 106 -6.56 -0.04 29.11
CA LYS A 106 -6.58 -0.09 30.58
C LYS A 106 -5.45 -0.92 31.19
N ARG A 107 -4.95 -1.95 30.50
CA ARG A 107 -3.92 -2.85 31.06
C ARG A 107 -2.51 -2.26 30.98
N GLU A 108 -2.23 -1.43 29.97
CA GLU A 108 -0.92 -0.79 29.82
C GLU A 108 -0.74 0.40 30.77
N GLN A 109 -1.83 1.09 31.16
CA GLN A 109 -1.76 2.14 32.20
C GLN A 109 -1.61 1.56 33.61
N ASP A 110 -2.24 0.42 33.90
CA ASP A 110 -2.12 -0.23 35.20
C ASP A 110 -0.70 -0.80 35.44
N ASP A 111 -0.05 -1.37 34.41
CA ASP A 111 1.32 -1.90 34.50
C ASP A 111 2.38 -0.80 34.67
N GLN A 112 2.11 0.43 34.22
CA GLN A 112 3.04 1.56 34.36
C GLN A 112 2.92 2.21 35.74
N ILE A 113 1.71 2.26 36.32
CA ILE A 113 1.47 2.75 37.69
C ILE A 113 2.03 1.78 38.74
N VAL A 114 2.02 0.47 38.48
CA VAL A 114 2.63 -0.52 39.40
C VAL A 114 4.15 -0.39 39.43
N LYS A 115 4.81 -0.14 38.29
CA LYS A 115 6.26 0.02 38.23
C LYS A 115 6.76 1.31 38.87
N GLU A 116 6.05 2.43 38.73
CA GLU A 116 6.44 3.68 39.41
C GLU A 116 6.26 3.59 40.94
N LYS A 117 5.22 2.91 41.42
CA LYS A 117 5.03 2.69 42.88
C LYS A 117 6.08 1.76 43.50
N GLU A 118 6.60 0.81 42.74
CA GLU A 118 7.65 -0.12 43.21
C GLU A 118 9.02 0.57 43.26
N VAL A 119 9.31 1.51 42.33
CA VAL A 119 10.53 2.34 42.34
C VAL A 119 10.52 3.33 43.52
N ASP A 120 9.39 3.99 43.79
CA ASP A 120 9.24 4.91 44.94
C ASP A 120 9.37 4.20 46.30
N GLN A 121 9.03 2.91 46.37
CA GLN A 121 9.13 2.11 47.60
C GLN A 121 10.57 1.63 47.85
N ILE A 122 11.32 1.34 46.78
CA ILE A 122 12.75 0.96 46.86
C ILE A 122 13.61 2.18 47.24
N GLU A 123 13.34 3.38 46.71
CA GLU A 123 14.10 4.58 47.06
C GLU A 123 13.88 5.00 48.53
N LYS A 124 12.66 4.89 49.05
CA LYS A 124 12.38 5.13 50.49
C LYS A 124 13.06 4.13 51.42
N GLU A 125 13.17 2.86 51.02
CA GLU A 125 13.86 1.84 51.82
C GLU A 125 15.39 1.97 51.80
N GLN A 126 15.96 2.61 50.77
CA GLN A 126 17.39 2.91 50.71
C GLN A 126 17.75 4.16 51.54
N ASP A 127 16.94 5.21 51.52
CA ASP A 127 17.15 6.41 52.35
C ASP A 127 17.04 6.10 53.86
N ASP A 128 16.09 5.27 54.28
CA ASP A 128 15.94 4.83 55.69
C ASP A 128 17.12 3.96 56.19
N GLN A 129 17.84 3.28 55.29
CA GLN A 129 19.04 2.51 55.63
C GLN A 129 20.30 3.37 55.70
N ILE A 130 20.37 4.48 54.95
CA ILE A 130 21.46 5.46 55.02
C ILE A 130 21.39 6.23 56.35
N VAL A 131 20.20 6.69 56.76
CA VAL A 131 20.00 7.41 58.04
C VAL A 131 20.28 6.52 59.27
N LYS A 132 20.11 5.20 59.15
CA LYS A 132 20.44 4.24 60.23
C LYS A 132 21.93 3.91 60.32
N LYS A 133 22.71 4.04 59.25
CA LYS A 133 24.18 3.88 59.29
C LYS A 133 24.88 5.09 59.89
N GLU A 134 24.41 6.31 59.60
CA GLU A 134 25.03 7.54 60.14
C GLU A 134 24.83 7.73 61.66
N LYS A 135 23.83 7.09 62.27
CA LYS A 135 23.61 7.13 63.73
C LYS A 135 24.43 6.13 64.55
N ILE A 136 25.25 5.29 63.91
CA ILE A 136 26.09 4.30 64.62
C ILE A 136 27.53 4.82 64.83
N ASP A 137 27.95 5.88 64.12
CA ASP A 137 29.32 6.43 64.19
C ASP A 137 29.48 7.70 65.06
N GLU A 138 28.45 8.12 65.81
CA GLU A 138 28.53 9.21 66.80
C GLU A 138 28.42 8.73 68.27
N LYS A 139 29.14 7.66 68.62
CA LYS A 139 29.35 7.28 70.02
C LYS A 139 30.82 7.06 70.36
#